data_AF-B8Y5T0-F1
#
_entry.id   AF-B8Y5T0-F1
#
_cell.length_a   1.000
_cell.length_b   1.000
_cell.length_c   1.000
_cell.angle_alpha   90.00
_cell.angle_beta   90.00
_cell.angle_gamma   90.00
#
_symmetry.space_group_name_H-M   'P 1'
#
loop_
_entity.id
_entity.type
_entity.pdbx_description
1 polymer ?
#
loop_
_entity_poly.entity_id
_entity_poly.type
_entity_poly.pdbx_seq_one_letter_code
_entity_poly.pdbx_strand_id
1 'polypeptide(L)' 'WNIGVVLLFTVMATAFMGYVLPWGQMSFWGATVITNLLSAIPYIGTDLVEWIWG' A
#
# COMPACT_ATOMS: atom_id res chain seq x y z
N TRP A 1 13.05 -20.32 4.74
CA TRP A 1 12.33 -19.34 5.58
C TRP A 1 12.33 -17.95 4.96
N ASN A 2 13.48 -17.28 4.78
CA ASN A 2 13.54 -15.91 4.24
C ASN A 2 12.83 -15.73 2.88
N ILE A 3 12.99 -16.69 1.96
CA ILE A 3 12.25 -16.69 0.68
C ILE A 3 10.74 -16.73 0.91
N GLY A 4 10.27 -17.53 1.89
CA GLY A 4 8.85 -17.58 2.26
C GLY A 4 8.33 -16.27 2.84
N VAL A 5 9.15 -15.57 3.64
CA VAL A 5 8.80 -14.24 4.19
C VAL A 5 8.73 -13.20 3.07
N VAL A 6 9.65 -13.22 2.11
CA VAL A 6 9.59 -12.34 0.93
C VAL A 6 8.34 -12.63 0.12
N LEU A 7 8.05 -13.91 -0.14
CA LEU A 7 6.85 -14.33 -0.87
C LEU A 7 5.57 -13.85 -0.18
N LEU A 8 5.49 -13.95 1.15
CA LEU A 8 4.35 -13.45 1.93
C LEU A 8 4.07 -11.97 1.64
N PHE A 9 5.08 -11.10 1.76
CA PHE A 9 4.90 -9.67 1.50
C PHE A 9 4.56 -9.37 0.03
N THR A 10 5.18 -10.07 -0.92
CA THR A 10 4.88 -9.86 -2.35
C THR A 10 3.45 -10.24 -2.71
N VAL A 11 2.92 -11.37 -2.22
CA VAL A 11 1.55 -11.79 -2.50
C VAL A 11 0.53 -10.85 -1.85
N MET A 12 0.80 -10.37 -0.63
CA MET A 12 -0.04 -9.35 0.01
C MET A 12 -0.11 -8.06 -0.82
N ALA A 13 1.03 -7.59 -1.33
CA ALA A 13 1.09 -6.42 -2.21
C ALA A 13 0.31 -6.62 -3.52
N THR A 14 0.47 -7.77 -4.19
CA THR A 14 -0.26 -8.09 -5.43
C THR A 14 -1.77 -8.15 -5.21
N ALA A 15 -2.22 -8.81 -4.13
CA ALA A 15 -3.65 -8.91 -3.82
C ALA A 15 -4.26 -7.54 -3.47
N PHE A 16 -3.54 -6.72 -2.71
CA PHE A 16 -3.97 -5.36 -2.38
C PHE A 16 -4.15 -4.51 -3.65
N MET A 17 -3.17 -4.48 -4.56
CA MET A 17 -3.30 -3.73 -5.81
C MET A 17 -4.47 -4.22 -6.67
N GLY A 18 -4.70 -5.54 -6.72
CA GLY A 18 -5.88 -6.12 -7.38
C GLY A 18 -7.21 -5.69 -6.76
N TYR A 19 -7.27 -5.53 -5.44
CA TYR A 19 -8.45 -5.07 -4.71
C TYR A 19 -8.78 -3.59 -4.92
N VAL A 20 -7.76 -2.77 -5.20
CA VAL A 20 -7.95 -1.33 -5.49
C VAL A 20 -8.57 -1.12 -6.89
N LEU A 21 -8.31 -2.02 -7.83
CA LEU A 21 -8.68 -1.88 -9.26
C LEU A 21 -10.18 -1.64 -9.54
N PRO A 22 -11.14 -2.31 -8.87
CA PRO A 22 -12.59 -2.10 -9.13
C PRO A 22 -13.13 -0.74 -8.64
N TRP A 23 -12.32 0.03 -7.91
CA TRP A 23 -12.62 1.39 -7.47
C TRP A 23 -13.96 1.56 -6.71
N GLY A 24 -14.33 0.57 -5.89
CA GLY A 24 -15.45 0.69 -4.96
C GLY A 24 -15.13 1.55 -3.72
N GLN A 25 -16.13 1.83 -2.87
CA GLN A 25 -15.94 2.57 -1.62
C GLN A 25 -14.85 1.96 -0.73
N MET A 26 -14.90 0.64 -0.51
CA MET A 26 -13.90 -0.04 0.30
C MET A 26 -12.53 -0.10 -0.39
N SER A 27 -12.49 -0.19 -1.73
CA SER A 27 -11.24 -0.12 -2.49
C SER A 27 -10.55 1.23 -2.36
N PHE A 28 -11.32 2.32 -2.46
CA PHE A 28 -10.81 3.68 -2.29
C PHE A 28 -10.29 3.92 -0.88
N TRP A 29 -11.10 3.65 0.14
CA TRP A 29 -10.68 3.84 1.54
C TRP A 29 -9.54 2.91 1.93
N GLY A 30 -9.52 1.67 1.41
CA GLY A 30 -8.41 0.74 1.59
C GLY A 30 -7.10 1.28 1.02
N ALA A 31 -7.13 1.85 -0.19
CA ALA A 31 -5.97 2.51 -0.80
C ALA A 31 -5.47 3.68 0.08
N THR A 32 -6.39 4.53 0.53
CA THR A 32 -6.09 5.68 1.40
C THR A 32 -5.43 5.26 2.71
N VAL A 33 -5.98 4.28 3.43
CA VAL A 33 -5.41 3.90 4.74
C VAL A 33 -4.05 3.23 4.58
N ILE A 34 -3.89 2.30 3.63
CA ILE A 34 -2.67 1.51 3.50
C ILE A 34 -1.49 2.36 3.01
N THR A 35 -1.70 3.24 2.03
CA THR A 35 -0.64 4.14 1.57
C THR A 35 -0.27 5.17 2.64
N ASN A 36 -1.24 5.66 3.42
CA ASN A 36 -0.98 6.58 4.53
C ASN A 36 -0.16 5.98 5.68
N LEU A 37 0.04 4.66 5.74
CA LEU A 37 1.00 4.07 6.69
C LEU A 37 2.43 4.59 6.46
N LEU A 38 2.76 4.99 5.22
CA LEU A 38 4.07 5.56 4.87
C LEU A 38 4.26 6.98 5.42
N SER A 39 3.17 7.70 5.72
CA SER A 39 3.23 9.03 6.34
C SER A 39 3.86 9.01 7.74
N ALA A 40 3.90 7.84 8.39
CA ALA A 40 4.53 7.67 9.70
C ALA A 40 6.07 7.73 9.65
N ILE A 41 6.69 7.74 8.46
CA ILE A 41 8.14 7.88 8.32
C ILE A 41 8.53 9.35 8.58
N PRO A 42 9.42 9.63 9.55
CA PRO A 42 9.85 10.99 9.84
C PRO A 42 10.50 11.66 8.62
N TYR A 43 10.28 12.96 8.47
CA TYR A 43 10.85 13.86 7.46
C TYR A 43 10.39 13.64 6.01
N ILE A 44 10.19 12.40 5.55
CA ILE A 44 9.89 12.08 4.15
C ILE A 44 8.54 11.39 3.95
N GLY A 45 7.82 11.06 5.02
CA GLY A 45 6.63 10.22 4.95
C GLY A 45 5.50 10.82 4.11
N THR A 46 5.23 12.11 4.28
CA THR A 46 4.18 12.82 3.52
C THR A 46 4.50 12.87 2.03
N ASP A 47 5.75 13.23 1.69
CA ASP A 47 6.21 13.36 0.31
C ASP A 47 6.17 12.02 -0.43
N LEU A 48 6.45 10.92 0.28
CA LEU A 48 6.34 9.56 -0.26
C LEU A 48 4.88 9.15 -0.53
N VAL A 49 3.95 9.53 0.34
CA VAL A 49 2.52 9.28 0.09
C VAL A 49 2.10 10.05 -1.15
N GLU A 50 2.34 11.36 -1.21
CA GLU A 50 1.99 12.17 -2.38
C GLU A 50 2.60 11.61 -3.68
N TRP A 51 3.87 11.20 -3.65
CA TRP A 51 4.51 10.57 -4.80
C TRP A 51 3.82 9.27 -5.26
N ILE A 52 3.33 8.44 -4.33
CA ILE A 52 2.61 7.20 -4.66
C ILE A 52 1.24 7.48 -5.28
N TRP A 53 0.60 8.58 -4.88
CA TRP A 53 -0.71 8.98 -5.41
C TRP A 53 -0.62 9.74 -6.74
N GLY A 54 0.52 10.39 -7.04
CA GLY A 54 0.73 11.19 -8.25
C GLY A 54 0.05 12.55 -8.18
#